data_AF-A0A9D2UW48-F1
#
_entry.id   AF-A0A9D2UW48-F1
#
_cell.length_a   1.000
_cell.length_b   1.000
_cell.length_c   1.000
_cell.angle_alpha   90.00
_cell.angle_beta   90.00
_cell.angle_gamma   90.00
#
_symmetry.space_group_name_H-M   'P 1'
#
loop_
_entity.id
_entity.type
_entity.pdbx_description
1 polymer ?
#
loop_
_entity_poly.entity_id
_entity_poly.type
_entity_poly.pdbx_seq_one_letter_code
_entity_poly.pdbx_strand_id
1 'polypeptide(L)'
;MRVITAQEAEERFGISEAQIEQWEDDLSKGVFHGEPQSEIAVGRPLMFGEIMRQVGFKEPLRKVKAIDARAKQLGMRRSDYLRYLVDKDLEAAGLSDSACRAQTEAFL
;
A
#
# COMPACT_ATOMS: atom_id res chain seq x y z
N MET A 1 25.85 10.10 4.38
CA MET A 1 25.89 8.68 3.99
C MET A 1 27.15 8.07 4.56
N ARG A 2 27.04 7.01 5.35
CA ARG A 2 28.21 6.26 5.85
C ARG A 2 28.45 5.13 4.86
N VAL A 3 29.62 5.10 4.24
CA VAL A 3 30.04 3.98 3.38
C VAL A 3 30.60 2.90 4.31
N ILE A 4 30.04 1.69 4.22
CA ILE A 4 30.52 0.51 4.95
C ILE A 4 31.43 -0.31 4.03
N THR A 5 32.36 -1.06 4.61
CA THR A 5 33.25 -1.94 3.84
C THR A 5 32.53 -3.23 3.42
N ALA A 6 33.08 -3.96 2.46
CA ALA A 6 32.51 -5.24 2.01
C ALA A 6 32.39 -6.24 3.18
N GLN A 7 33.44 -6.40 3.99
CA GLN A 7 33.42 -7.25 5.19
C GLN A 7 32.33 -6.85 6.19
N GLU A 8 32.15 -5.56 6.45
CA GLU A 8 31.09 -5.09 7.35
C GLU A 8 29.68 -5.35 6.78
N ALA A 9 29.53 -5.38 5.45
CA ALA A 9 28.27 -5.74 4.80
C ALA A 9 28.00 -7.25 4.91
N GLU A 10 29.01 -8.09 4.70
CA GLU A 10 28.88 -9.56 4.82
C GLU A 10 28.49 -9.97 6.25
N GLU A 11 29.14 -9.42 7.27
CA GLU A 11 28.80 -9.70 8.67
C GLU A 11 27.38 -9.26 9.05
N ARG A 12 26.94 -8.14 8.48
CA ARG A 12 25.66 -7.52 8.86
C ARG A 12 24.47 -8.16 8.18
N PHE A 13 24.62 -8.62 6.94
CA PHE A 13 23.54 -9.17 6.13
C PHE A 13 23.65 -10.68 5.91
N GLY A 14 24.80 -11.28 6.21
CA GLY A 14 25.05 -12.70 5.99
C GLY A 14 25.08 -13.09 4.50
N ILE A 15 25.39 -12.14 3.63
CA ILE A 15 25.42 -12.31 2.17
C ILE A 15 26.87 -12.12 1.72
N SER A 16 27.44 -13.12 1.06
CA SER A 16 28.81 -13.04 0.54
C SER A 16 28.89 -12.35 -0.82
N GLU A 17 30.06 -11.84 -1.17
CA GLU A 17 30.32 -11.25 -2.49
C GLU A 17 30.01 -12.22 -3.65
N ALA A 18 30.38 -13.50 -3.50
CA ALA A 18 30.07 -14.53 -4.49
C ALA A 18 28.57 -14.80 -4.65
N GLN A 19 27.77 -14.66 -3.58
CA GLN A 19 26.31 -14.78 -3.68
C GLN A 19 25.70 -13.60 -4.44
N ILE A 20 26.25 -12.40 -4.28
CA ILE A 20 25.81 -11.21 -5.03
C ILE A 20 26.09 -11.40 -6.51
N GLU A 21 27.30 -11.82 -6.87
CA GLU A 21 27.68 -12.05 -8.27
C GLU A 21 26.81 -13.12 -8.93
N GLN A 22 26.50 -14.20 -8.20
CA GLN A 22 25.58 -15.23 -8.67
C GLN A 22 24.14 -14.70 -8.84
N TRP A 23 23.64 -13.90 -7.91
CA TRP A 23 22.32 -13.27 -8.04
C TRP A 23 22.26 -12.28 -9.19
N GLU A 24 23.33 -11.53 -9.46
CA GLU A 24 23.41 -10.65 -10.64
C GLU A 24 23.32 -11.44 -11.95
N ASP A 25 24.06 -12.55 -12.07
CA ASP A 25 24.02 -13.43 -13.24
C ASP A 25 22.63 -14.05 -13.41
N ASP A 26 22.02 -14.55 -12.33
CA ASP A 26 20.67 -15.13 -12.34
C ASP A 26 19.60 -14.09 -12.72
N LEU A 27 19.66 -12.88 -12.14
CA LEU A 27 18.76 -11.77 -12.47
C LEU A 27 18.88 -11.36 -13.94
N SER A 28 20.11 -11.31 -14.47
CA SER A 28 20.36 -10.97 -15.87
C SER A 28 19.74 -11.99 -16.84
N LYS A 29 19.59 -13.25 -16.40
CA LYS A 29 18.94 -14.36 -17.11
C LYS A 29 17.43 -14.45 -16.82
N GLY A 30 16.90 -13.58 -15.96
CA GLY A 30 15.49 -13.58 -15.56
C GLY A 30 15.12 -14.68 -14.57
N VAL A 31 16.10 -15.27 -13.88
CA VAL A 31 15.90 -16.26 -12.82
C VAL A 31 15.73 -15.50 -11.50
N PHE A 32 14.52 -15.57 -10.94
CA PHE A 32 14.21 -14.98 -9.63
C PHE A 32 14.09 -16.10 -8.59
N HIS A 33 14.95 -16.04 -7.56
CA HIS A 33 14.96 -17.03 -6.49
C HIS A 33 13.85 -16.72 -5.47
N GLY A 34 12.90 -17.63 -5.34
CA GLY A 34 11.78 -17.53 -4.40
C GLY A 34 10.46 -17.96 -5.04
N GLU A 35 9.50 -18.36 -4.20
CA GLU A 35 8.15 -18.59 -4.68
C GLU A 35 7.35 -17.27 -4.68
N PRO A 36 6.48 -17.04 -5.69
CA PRO A 36 5.59 -15.90 -5.66
C PRO A 36 4.69 -15.99 -4.42
N GLN A 37 4.79 -15.02 -3.52
CA GLN A 37 3.93 -14.97 -2.33
C GLN A 37 2.48 -14.59 -2.66
N SER A 38 2.23 -14.16 -3.89
CA SER A 38 0.91 -13.81 -4.41
C SER A 38 0.82 -14.15 -5.90
N GLU A 39 -0.40 -14.14 -6.44
CA GLU A 39 -0.59 -14.16 -7.88
C GLU A 39 0.17 -13.00 -8.53
N ILE A 40 0.96 -13.31 -9.57
CA ILE A 40 1.74 -12.31 -10.30
C ILE A 40 0.77 -11.50 -11.16
N ALA A 41 0.34 -10.35 -10.64
CA ALA A 41 -0.45 -9.39 -11.39
C ALA A 41 0.46 -8.53 -12.27
N VAL A 42 0.30 -8.61 -13.58
CA VAL A 42 1.06 -7.78 -14.53
C VAL A 42 0.46 -6.37 -14.55
N GLY A 43 1.24 -5.35 -14.20
CA GLY A 43 0.86 -3.94 -14.30
C GLY A 43 1.10 -3.13 -13.03
N ARG A 44 0.44 -1.97 -12.93
CA ARG A 44 0.52 -1.12 -11.72
C ARG A 44 -0.18 -1.83 -10.56
N PRO A 45 0.48 -1.99 -9.40
CA PRO A 45 -0.18 -2.53 -8.21
C PRO A 45 -1.49 -1.81 -7.90
N LEU A 46 -2.51 -2.58 -7.53
CA LEU A 46 -3.83 -2.05 -7.14
C LEU A 46 -3.70 -1.27 -5.83
N MET A 47 -4.39 -0.14 -5.73
CA MET A 47 -4.31 0.75 -4.56
C MET A 47 -4.72 0.06 -3.24
N PHE A 48 -5.62 -0.93 -3.31
CA PHE A 48 -6.14 -1.68 -2.16
C PHE A 48 -6.03 -3.21 -2.35
N GLY A 49 -5.14 -3.66 -3.23
CA GLY A 49 -5.02 -5.10 -3.54
C GLY A 49 -6.25 -5.76 -4.19
N GLU A 50 -7.33 -5.00 -4.42
CA GLU A 50 -8.59 -5.49 -4.99
C GLU A 50 -9.11 -4.60 -6.12
N ILE A 51 -9.99 -5.16 -6.96
CA ILE A 51 -10.62 -4.45 -8.06
C ILE A 51 -11.62 -3.44 -7.49
N MET A 52 -11.37 -2.16 -7.72
CA MET A 52 -12.25 -1.09 -7.25
C MET A 52 -13.37 -0.80 -8.23
N ARG A 53 -14.57 -0.49 -7.70
CA ARG A 53 -15.67 0.12 -8.45
C ARG A 53 -15.76 1.60 -8.12
N GLN A 54 -15.92 2.44 -9.15
CA GLN A 54 -16.16 3.87 -8.94
C GLN A 54 -17.58 4.09 -8.39
N VAL A 55 -17.67 4.74 -7.23
CA VAL A 55 -18.93 5.20 -6.64
C VAL A 55 -18.97 6.72 -6.71
N GLY A 56 -20.00 7.28 -7.36
CA GLY A 56 -20.14 8.73 -7.53
C GLY A 56 -21.60 9.16 -7.49
N PHE A 57 -21.87 10.29 -6.85
CA PHE A 57 -23.20 10.90 -6.77
C PHE A 57 -23.07 12.43 -6.80
N LYS A 58 -24.16 13.11 -7.17
CA LYS A 58 -24.22 14.58 -7.23
C LYS A 58 -24.79 15.13 -5.92
N GLU A 59 -24.17 16.18 -5.40
CA GLU A 59 -24.60 16.85 -4.17
C GLU A 59 -24.72 18.36 -4.39
N PRO A 60 -25.58 19.06 -3.62
CA PRO A 60 -25.62 20.51 -3.61
C PRO A 60 -24.27 21.11 -3.22
N LEU A 61 -23.86 22.17 -3.91
CA LEU A 61 -22.57 22.84 -3.68
C LEU A 61 -22.38 23.28 -2.22
N ARG A 62 -23.46 23.68 -1.53
CA ARG A 62 -23.41 24.02 -0.09
C ARG A 62 -22.91 22.86 0.76
N LYS A 63 -23.33 21.63 0.46
CA LYS A 63 -22.95 20.42 1.21
C LYS A 63 -21.53 20.01 0.88
N VAL A 64 -21.13 20.10 -0.39
CA VAL A 64 -19.74 19.85 -0.82
C VAL A 64 -18.77 20.79 -0.11
N LYS A 65 -19.08 22.09 -0.01
CA LYS A 65 -18.27 23.06 0.75
C LYS A 65 -18.15 22.70 2.23
N ALA A 66 -19.25 22.25 2.85
CA ALA A 66 -19.23 21.82 4.25
C ALA A 66 -18.37 20.56 4.45
N ILE A 67 -18.45 19.60 3.53
CA ILE A 67 -17.60 18.40 3.50
C ILE A 67 -16.12 18.80 3.42
N ASP A 68 -15.78 19.70 2.50
CA ASP A 68 -14.39 20.17 2.32
C ASP A 68 -13.83 20.86 3.56
N ALA A 69 -14.63 21.74 4.16
CA ALA A 69 -14.24 22.44 5.39
C ALA A 69 -13.98 21.43 6.52
N ARG A 70 -14.84 20.42 6.65
CA ARG A 70 -14.70 19.38 7.67
C ARG A 70 -13.49 18.49 7.42
N ALA A 71 -13.29 18.03 6.18
CA ALA A 71 -12.12 17.24 5.81
C ALA A 71 -10.82 18.01 6.10
N LYS A 72 -10.77 19.30 5.76
CA LYS A 72 -9.63 20.18 6.06
C LYS A 72 -9.38 20.33 7.57
N GLN A 73 -10.43 20.47 8.39
CA GLN A 73 -10.31 20.51 9.85
C GLN A 73 -9.69 19.24 10.43
N LEU A 74 -9.92 18.09 9.80
CA LEU A 74 -9.38 16.80 10.21
C LEU A 74 -8.03 16.47 9.57
N GLY A 75 -7.48 17.36 8.73
CA GLY A 75 -6.24 17.10 7.99
C GLY A 75 -6.37 16.02 6.89
N MET A 76 -7.60 15.73 6.45
CA MET A 76 -7.91 14.67 5.50
C MET A 76 -8.23 15.22 4.10
N ARG A 77 -8.02 14.41 3.06
CA ARG A 77 -8.59 14.69 1.73
C ARG A 77 -10.10 14.41 1.76
N ARG A 78 -10.86 15.04 0.86
CA ARG A 78 -12.31 14.81 0.71
C ARG A 78 -12.64 13.33 0.55
N SER A 79 -11.90 12.63 -0.30
CA SER A 79 -12.10 11.21 -0.58
C SER A 79 -11.93 10.36 0.68
N ASP A 80 -10.93 10.67 1.49
CA ASP A 80 -10.58 9.87 2.66
C ASP A 80 -11.58 10.12 3.78
N TYR A 81 -12.03 11.38 3.92
CA TYR A 81 -13.14 11.72 4.81
C TYR A 81 -14.44 10.98 4.44
N LEU A 82 -14.78 10.92 3.15
CA LEU A 82 -15.98 10.20 2.71
C LEU A 82 -15.87 8.69 2.91
N ARG A 83 -14.71 8.09 2.63
CA ARG A 83 -14.44 6.67 2.92
C ARG A 83 -14.59 6.38 4.41
N TYR A 84 -13.92 7.16 5.26
CA TYR A 84 -14.00 7.04 6.72
C TYR A 84 -15.45 7.07 7.24
N LEU A 85 -16.30 7.95 6.71
CA LEU A 85 -17.70 8.01 7.10
C LEU A 85 -18.47 6.74 6.72
N VAL A 86 -18.22 6.20 5.51
CA VAL A 86 -18.84 4.95 5.06
C VAL A 86 -18.35 3.79 5.90
N ASP A 87 -17.05 3.68 6.15
CA ASP A 87 -16.47 2.60 6.96
C ASP A 87 -17.06 2.60 8.37
N LYS A 88 -17.16 3.78 8.99
CA LYS A 88 -17.76 3.94 10.32
C LYS A 88 -19.24 3.56 10.36
N ASP A 89 -20.00 3.90 9.32
CA ASP A 89 -21.41 3.52 9.21
C ASP A 89 -21.58 2.00 9.06
N LEU A 90 -20.78 1.39 8.17
CA LEU A 90 -20.77 -0.05 7.98
C LEU A 90 -20.33 -0.81 9.23
N GLU A 91 -19.34 -0.30 9.96
CA GLU A 91 -18.95 -0.82 11.27
C GLU A 91 -20.09 -0.75 12.28
N ALA A 92 -20.76 0.40 12.38
CA ALA A 92 -21.90 0.56 13.28
C ALA A 92 -23.08 -0.36 12.91
N ALA A 93 -23.24 -0.67 11.62
CA ALA A 93 -24.23 -1.60 11.10
C ALA A 93 -23.80 -3.08 11.22
N GLY A 94 -22.58 -3.38 11.64
CA GLY A 94 -22.04 -4.74 11.70
C GLY A 94 -21.77 -5.37 10.32
N LEU A 95 -21.57 -4.53 9.29
CA LEU A 95 -21.36 -4.92 7.89
C LEU A 95 -19.90 -4.74 7.44
N SER A 96 -19.00 -4.28 8.32
CA SER A 96 -17.60 -4.12 7.96
C SER A 96 -16.87 -5.45 7.97
N ASP A 97 -16.21 -5.76 6.84
CA ASP A 97 -15.43 -6.98 6.71
C ASP A 97 -14.06 -6.78 7.40
N SER A 98 -13.76 -7.60 8.42
CA SER A 98 -12.53 -7.49 9.22
C SER A 98 -11.25 -7.71 8.40
N ALA A 99 -11.35 -8.27 7.20
CA ALA A 99 -10.22 -8.54 6.30
C ALA A 99 -9.62 -7.28 5.65
N CYS A 100 -10.39 -6.19 5.49
CA CYS A 100 -9.92 -4.98 4.81
C CYS A 100 -9.04 -4.05 5.69
N ARG A 101 -9.13 -4.19 7.03
CA ARG A 101 -8.37 -3.34 7.97
C ARG A 101 -6.85 -3.52 7.91
N ALA A 102 -6.35 -4.67 7.44
CA ALA A 102 -4.93 -4.99 7.46
C ALA A 102 -4.06 -4.16 6.49
N GLN A 103 -4.65 -3.45 5.52
CA GLN A 103 -3.87 -2.73 4.51
C GLN A 103 -3.62 -1.25 4.84
N THR A 104 -4.39 -0.65 5.76
CA THR A 104 -4.24 0.76 6.12
C THR A 104 -3.08 1.01 7.09
N GLU A 105 -2.68 0.00 7.86
CA GLU A 105 -1.59 0.11 8.84
C GLU A 105 -0.19 -0.13 8.25
N ALA A 106 -0.09 -0.60 6.99
CA ALA A 106 1.19 -0.91 6.35
C ALA A 106 1.87 0.30 5.67
N PHE A 107 1.31 1.51 5.78
CA PHE A 107 1.80 2.73 5.10
C PHE A 107 2.10 3.92 6.04
N LEU A 108 2.20 3.68 7.36
CA LEU A 108 2.80 4.60 8.34
C LEU A 108 4.15 4.07 8.79
#